data_AF-A0A420BKX9-F1
#
_entry.id   AF-A0A420BKX9-F1
#
_cell.length_a   1.000
_cell.length_b   1.000
_cell.length_c   1.000
_cell.angle_alpha   90.00
_cell.angle_beta   90.00
_cell.angle_gamma   90.00
#
_symmetry.space_group_name_H-M   'P 1'
#
loop_
_entity.id
_entity.type
_entity.pdbx_description
1 polymer ?
#
loop_
_entity_poly.entity_id
_entity_poly.type
_entity_poly.pdbx_seq_one_letter_code
_entity_poly.pdbx_strand_id
1 'polypeptide(L)'
;MSFLNFLKGQHKLKQIDVSEDQDFVDLQLTITKNWNDENLNHIIQAKGLWGKETVGIEVSFRRDMKLGIVNTEVDKKRFYREGVNFYSIGELSDNFARALSTLFKTEASSFKMLDTIGSTAFVLSGQPEYFDEEYIKTKIFFDDTNEKDSYAEWYVNIDLKNRILELREKDQEYRKNIINVLTNN
;
A
#
# COMPACT_ATOMS: atom_id res chain seq x y z
N MET A 1 -1.20 -14.06 31.65
CA MET A 1 -1.39 -12.68 31.15
C MET A 1 -2.85 -12.48 30.81
N SER A 2 -3.49 -11.45 31.35
CA SER A 2 -4.94 -11.28 31.36
C SER A 2 -5.51 -10.91 29.97
N PHE A 3 -6.68 -11.46 29.64
CA PHE A 3 -7.53 -11.15 28.48
C PHE A 3 -7.77 -9.63 28.30
N LEU A 4 -7.61 -8.85 29.37
CA LEU A 4 -7.67 -7.38 29.36
C LEU A 4 -6.54 -6.69 28.57
N ASN A 5 -5.39 -7.34 28.33
CA ASN A 5 -4.33 -6.77 27.49
C ASN A 5 -4.62 -6.94 25.98
N PHE A 6 -5.54 -7.83 25.59
CA PHE A 6 -5.96 -7.98 24.19
C PHE A 6 -6.87 -6.82 23.74
N LEU A 7 -7.61 -6.21 24.66
CA LEU A 7 -8.52 -5.08 24.40
C LEU A 7 -7.82 -3.71 24.41
N LYS A 8 -6.54 -3.62 24.79
CA LYS A 8 -5.78 -2.36 24.84
C LYS A 8 -5.13 -1.93 23.52
N GLY A 9 -5.26 -2.74 22.46
CA GLY A 9 -4.69 -2.44 21.14
C GLY A 9 -5.70 -2.06 20.06
N GLN A 10 -7.02 -2.12 20.33
CA GLN A 10 -8.03 -1.74 19.35
C GLN A 10 -8.22 -0.22 19.35
N HIS A 11 -7.29 0.49 18.71
CA HIS A 11 -7.63 1.79 18.17
C HIS A 11 -8.88 1.62 17.30
N LYS A 12 -9.93 2.38 17.60
CA LYS A 12 -11.19 2.34 16.87
C LYS A 12 -10.88 2.53 15.40
N LEU A 13 -11.02 1.46 14.60
CA LEU A 13 -10.77 1.51 13.16
C LEU A 13 -11.64 2.62 12.57
N LYS A 14 -11.05 3.35 11.62
CA LYS A 14 -11.75 4.39 10.88
C LYS A 14 -12.31 3.77 9.59
N GLN A 15 -13.37 4.38 9.06
CA GLN A 15 -13.72 4.14 7.66
C GLN A 15 -12.50 4.50 6.81
N ILE A 16 -12.24 3.71 5.76
CA ILE A 16 -11.28 4.13 4.75
C ILE A 16 -11.84 5.42 4.18
N ASP A 17 -11.13 6.52 4.42
CA ASP A 17 -11.55 7.82 3.94
C ASP A 17 -11.22 7.91 2.45
N VAL A 18 -12.10 8.58 1.71
CA VAL A 18 -11.92 8.90 0.30
C VAL A 18 -11.95 10.41 0.19
N SER A 19 -10.78 11.05 0.23
CA SER A 19 -10.72 12.44 -0.20
C SER A 19 -10.70 12.46 -1.71
N GLU A 20 -11.84 12.84 -2.30
CA GLU A 20 -11.93 13.24 -3.70
C GLU A 20 -11.22 14.60 -3.85
N ASP A 21 -9.89 14.60 -3.82
CA ASP A 21 -9.15 15.62 -4.58
C ASP A 21 -9.56 15.42 -6.05
N GLN A 22 -9.78 16.50 -6.81
CA GLN A 22 -10.39 16.40 -8.15
C GLN A 22 -9.61 15.46 -9.09
N ASP A 23 -8.34 15.22 -8.77
CA ASP A 23 -7.41 14.40 -9.54
C ASP A 23 -7.03 13.06 -8.88
N PHE A 24 -7.50 12.72 -7.67
CA PHE A 24 -7.09 11.49 -6.96
C PHE A 24 -8.22 10.77 -6.23
N VAL A 25 -8.17 9.43 -6.25
CA VAL A 25 -8.84 8.60 -5.24
C VAL A 25 -7.81 8.26 -4.17
N ASP A 26 -7.92 8.93 -3.03
CA ASP A 26 -7.05 8.71 -1.88
C ASP A 26 -7.72 7.73 -0.91
N LEU A 27 -6.95 6.75 -0.42
CA LEU A 27 -7.41 5.76 0.56
C LEU A 27 -6.49 5.77 1.76
N GLN A 28 -7.06 5.95 2.94
CA GLN A 28 -6.29 5.91 4.19
C GLN A 28 -6.67 4.72 5.07
N LEU A 29 -5.67 3.89 5.40
CA LEU A 29 -5.79 2.81 6.37
C LEU A 29 -5.00 3.14 7.64
N THR A 30 -5.49 2.64 8.77
CA THR A 30 -4.80 2.78 10.06
C THR A 30 -3.77 1.65 10.21
N ILE A 31 -2.52 2.01 10.44
CA ILE A 31 -1.46 1.04 10.77
C ILE A 31 -1.73 0.48 12.17
N THR A 32 -1.90 -0.84 12.26
CA THR A 32 -2.24 -1.56 13.50
C THR A 32 -1.08 -2.36 14.07
N LYS A 33 -0.11 -2.72 13.23
CA LYS A 33 1.13 -3.40 13.63
C LYS A 33 2.26 -2.97 12.69
N ASN A 34 3.49 -2.99 13.20
CA ASN A 34 4.70 -2.89 12.41
C ASN A 34 5.79 -3.79 13.02
N TRP A 35 6.66 -4.33 12.18
CA TRP A 35 7.83 -5.13 12.56
C TRP A 35 8.86 -5.11 11.42
N ASN A 36 10.01 -5.75 11.64
CA ASN A 36 10.99 -5.95 10.59
C ASN A 36 11.06 -7.43 10.20
N ASP A 37 11.20 -7.73 8.91
CA ASP A 37 11.49 -9.08 8.45
C ASP A 37 12.96 -9.49 8.68
N GLU A 38 13.34 -10.68 8.23
CA GLU A 38 14.71 -11.20 8.35
C GLU A 38 15.76 -10.35 7.59
N ASN A 39 15.34 -9.63 6.55
CA ASN A 39 16.18 -8.72 5.77
C ASN A 39 16.13 -7.29 6.32
N LEU A 40 15.49 -7.10 7.47
CA LEU A 40 15.25 -5.82 8.13
C LEU A 40 14.37 -4.86 7.32
N ASN A 41 13.62 -5.33 6.33
CA ASN A 41 12.60 -4.53 5.66
C ASN A 41 11.50 -4.17 6.66
N HIS A 42 10.91 -3.00 6.51
CA HIS A 42 9.83 -2.55 7.38
C HIS A 42 8.52 -3.15 6.89
N ILE A 43 7.85 -3.93 7.74
CA ILE A 43 6.53 -4.49 7.45
C ILE A 43 5.50 -3.77 8.31
N ILE A 44 4.37 -3.42 7.69
CA ILE A 44 3.21 -2.87 8.39
C ILE A 44 1.96 -3.67 8.06
N GLN A 45 1.09 -3.83 9.06
CA GLN A 45 -0.28 -4.31 8.87
C GLN A 45 -1.23 -3.12 9.03
N ALA A 46 -1.93 -2.76 7.96
CA ALA A 46 -2.89 -1.67 7.95
C ALA A 46 -4.33 -2.19 7.82
N LYS A 47 -5.26 -1.54 8.52
CA LYS A 47 -6.68 -1.91 8.55
C LYS A 47 -7.58 -0.69 8.48
N GLY A 48 -8.79 -0.90 7.97
CA GLY A 48 -9.85 0.10 7.92
C GLY A 48 -11.22 -0.56 7.92
N LEU A 49 -12.26 0.26 7.84
CA LEU A 49 -13.63 -0.18 7.63
C LEU A 49 -14.11 0.25 6.25
N TRP A 50 -14.82 -0.63 5.56
CA TRP A 50 -15.59 -0.30 4.37
C TRP A 50 -17.05 -0.66 4.64
N GLY A 51 -17.86 0.35 4.98
CA GLY A 51 -19.20 0.13 5.50
C GLY A 51 -19.15 -0.65 6.82
N LYS A 52 -19.61 -1.90 6.82
CA LYS A 52 -19.58 -2.81 7.98
C LYS A 52 -18.44 -3.83 7.93
N GLU A 53 -17.74 -3.95 6.80
CA GLU A 53 -16.65 -4.90 6.64
C GLU A 53 -15.35 -4.31 7.16
N THR A 54 -14.53 -5.15 7.80
CA THR A 54 -13.13 -4.79 8.07
C THR A 54 -12.31 -5.18 6.85
N VAL A 55 -11.46 -4.25 6.41
CA VAL A 55 -10.50 -4.46 5.32
C VAL A 55 -9.09 -4.35 5.88
N GLY A 56 -8.12 -4.99 5.23
CA GLY A 56 -6.73 -4.84 5.63
C GLY A 56 -5.73 -5.50 4.70
N ILE A 57 -4.49 -5.05 4.81
CA ILE A 57 -3.39 -5.46 3.96
C ILE A 57 -2.09 -5.37 4.73
N GLU A 58 -1.12 -6.18 4.35
CA GLU A 58 0.27 -6.03 4.79
C GLU A 58 1.11 -5.44 3.67
N VAL A 59 2.00 -4.51 4.03
CA VAL A 59 2.90 -3.84 3.08
C VAL A 59 4.32 -3.88 3.64
N SER A 60 5.27 -4.29 2.81
CA SER A 60 6.69 -4.16 3.11
C SER A 60 7.27 -2.94 2.41
N PHE A 61 8.27 -2.34 3.05
CA PHE A 61 9.11 -1.31 2.47
C PHE A 61 10.56 -1.74 2.64
N ARG A 62 11.25 -1.85 1.51
CA ARG A 62 12.65 -2.25 1.47
C ARG A 62 13.53 -1.20 2.16
N ARG A 63 14.38 -1.64 3.11
CA ARG A 63 15.08 -0.72 4.04
C ARG A 63 16.17 0.14 3.40
N ASP A 64 16.77 -0.31 2.30
CA ASP A 64 17.92 0.33 1.65
C ASP A 64 17.50 1.31 0.54
N MET A 65 16.19 1.54 0.38
CA MET A 65 15.68 2.58 -0.50
C MET A 65 16.22 3.95 -0.06
N LYS A 66 16.47 4.82 -1.04
CA LYS A 66 16.88 6.20 -0.82
C LYS A 66 16.04 7.11 -1.71
N LEU A 67 16.03 8.40 -1.37
CA LEU A 67 15.38 9.43 -2.14
C LEU A 67 15.79 9.33 -3.63
N GLY A 68 14.79 9.27 -4.50
CA GLY A 68 14.98 9.06 -5.92
C GLY A 68 15.30 10.34 -6.71
N ILE A 69 14.99 11.50 -6.14
CA ILE A 69 15.29 12.81 -6.74
C ILE A 69 16.54 13.39 -6.05
N VAL A 70 17.61 13.57 -6.80
CA VAL A 70 18.88 14.11 -6.33
C VAL A 70 19.22 15.34 -7.16
N ASN A 71 19.49 16.48 -6.50
CA ASN A 71 19.76 17.76 -7.18
C ASN A 71 18.70 18.13 -8.23
N THR A 72 17.41 17.91 -7.92
CA THR A 72 16.25 18.13 -8.80
C THR A 72 16.12 17.20 -10.01
N GLU A 73 17.00 16.22 -10.15
CA GLU A 73 16.95 15.23 -11.23
C GLU A 73 16.53 13.86 -10.71
N VAL A 74 15.84 13.08 -11.56
CA VAL A 74 15.51 11.69 -11.29
C VAL A 74 16.77 10.84 -11.43
N ASP A 75 17.19 10.19 -10.33
CA ASP A 75 18.27 9.22 -10.35
C ASP A 75 17.73 7.83 -10.77
N LYS A 76 18.04 7.44 -12.00
CA LYS A 76 17.61 6.16 -12.60
C LYS A 76 18.11 4.92 -11.83
N LYS A 77 19.09 5.08 -10.94
CA LYS A 77 19.58 3.97 -10.09
C LYS A 77 18.74 3.78 -8.82
N ARG A 78 17.76 4.66 -8.57
CA ARG A 78 16.90 4.65 -7.37
C ARG A 78 15.52 4.04 -7.62
N PHE A 79 15.43 3.19 -8.64
CA PHE A 79 14.30 2.28 -8.86
C PHE A 79 14.65 0.94 -8.23
N TYR A 80 13.92 0.59 -7.19
CA TYR A 80 14.20 -0.58 -6.37
C TYR A 80 13.18 -1.67 -6.70
N ARG A 81 13.61 -2.72 -7.39
CA ARG A 81 12.81 -3.95 -7.55
C ARG A 81 12.53 -4.55 -6.18
N GLU A 82 11.31 -5.05 -6.00
CA GLU A 82 10.79 -5.53 -4.71
C GLU A 82 10.96 -4.45 -3.62
N GLY A 83 10.70 -3.19 -4.00
CA GLY A 83 10.92 -2.03 -3.14
C GLY A 83 9.77 -1.80 -2.17
N VAL A 84 8.54 -2.01 -2.65
CA VAL A 84 7.32 -1.99 -1.84
C VAL A 84 6.46 -3.16 -2.27
N ASN A 85 6.21 -4.11 -1.37
CA ASN A 85 5.45 -5.32 -1.70
C ASN A 85 4.22 -5.45 -0.82
N PHE A 86 3.19 -6.08 -1.35
CA PHE A 86 1.94 -6.31 -0.65
C PHE A 86 1.78 -7.79 -0.32
N TYR A 87 1.19 -8.08 0.83
CA TYR A 87 0.91 -9.43 1.29
C TYR A 87 -0.54 -9.54 1.68
N SER A 88 -1.17 -10.63 1.23
CA SER A 88 -2.53 -10.97 1.66
C SER A 88 -2.50 -11.47 3.10
N ILE A 89 -3.44 -10.97 3.89
CA ILE A 89 -3.75 -11.48 5.23
C ILE A 89 -5.09 -12.25 5.25
N GLY A 90 -5.43 -12.86 4.10
CA GLY A 90 -6.64 -13.65 3.90
C GLY A 90 -7.87 -12.78 3.67
N GLU A 91 -8.98 -13.11 4.33
CA GLU A 91 -10.30 -12.48 4.10
C GLU A 91 -10.29 -10.95 4.22
N LEU A 92 -9.46 -10.39 5.12
CA LEU A 92 -9.33 -8.94 5.24
C LEU A 92 -8.77 -8.28 3.97
N SER A 93 -7.86 -8.96 3.28
CA SER A 93 -7.27 -8.52 2.02
C SER A 93 -8.20 -8.75 0.83
N ASP A 94 -8.97 -9.83 0.85
CA ASP A 94 -10.02 -10.05 -0.15
C ASP A 94 -11.11 -8.96 -0.07
N ASN A 95 -11.49 -8.59 1.16
CA ASN A 95 -12.42 -7.48 1.40
C ASN A 95 -11.79 -6.14 0.98
N PHE A 96 -10.49 -5.95 1.17
CA PHE A 96 -9.78 -4.78 0.67
C PHE A 96 -9.84 -4.68 -0.86
N ALA A 97 -9.54 -5.76 -1.58
CA ALA A 97 -9.62 -5.79 -3.04
C ALA A 97 -11.04 -5.52 -3.55
N ARG A 98 -12.07 -6.06 -2.87
CA ARG A 98 -13.49 -5.79 -3.18
C ARG A 98 -13.87 -4.32 -2.96
N ALA A 99 -13.45 -3.74 -1.83
CA ALA A 99 -13.67 -2.33 -1.52
C ALA A 99 -13.01 -1.44 -2.58
N LEU A 100 -11.76 -1.75 -2.93
CA LEU A 100 -10.99 -1.03 -3.95
C LEU A 100 -11.67 -1.07 -5.32
N SER A 101 -12.16 -2.25 -5.75
CA SER A 101 -12.90 -2.40 -7.01
C SER A 101 -14.18 -1.56 -7.03
N THR A 102 -14.89 -1.51 -5.89
CA THR A 102 -16.10 -0.69 -5.75
C THR A 102 -15.78 0.80 -5.87
N LEU A 103 -14.72 1.25 -5.20
CA LEU A 103 -14.24 2.63 -5.24
C LEU A 103 -13.78 3.05 -6.64
N PHE A 104 -13.03 2.17 -7.29
CA PHE A 104 -12.52 2.38 -8.64
C PHE A 104 -13.58 2.18 -9.73
N LYS A 105 -14.78 1.72 -9.37
CA LYS A 105 -15.88 1.39 -10.29
C LYS A 105 -15.42 0.42 -11.38
N THR A 106 -14.59 -0.54 -10.99
CA THR A 106 -14.10 -1.60 -11.84
C THR A 106 -14.82 -2.90 -11.55
N GLU A 107 -14.95 -3.74 -12.57
CA GLU A 107 -15.45 -5.11 -12.43
C GLU A 107 -14.27 -6.08 -12.40
N ALA A 108 -14.41 -7.14 -11.60
CA ALA A 108 -13.44 -8.21 -11.48
C ALA A 108 -14.16 -9.55 -11.29
N SER A 109 -13.56 -10.62 -11.82
CA SER A 109 -14.13 -11.98 -11.73
C SER A 109 -13.87 -12.64 -10.37
N SER A 110 -12.82 -12.20 -9.68
CA SER A 110 -12.41 -12.63 -8.35
C SER A 110 -11.87 -11.46 -7.55
N PHE A 111 -12.12 -11.49 -6.24
CA PHE A 111 -11.53 -10.56 -5.26
C PHE A 111 -10.55 -11.26 -4.32
N LYS A 112 -10.17 -12.50 -4.60
CA LYS A 112 -9.15 -13.19 -3.82
C LYS A 112 -7.80 -12.53 -4.09
N MET A 113 -7.23 -11.86 -3.09
CA MET A 113 -5.94 -11.21 -3.21
C MET A 113 -4.83 -12.27 -3.25
N LEU A 114 -3.84 -12.08 -4.11
CA LEU A 114 -2.65 -12.91 -4.18
C LEU A 114 -1.86 -12.85 -2.88
N ASP A 115 -1.23 -13.97 -2.50
CA ASP A 115 -0.46 -14.08 -1.26
C ASP A 115 0.69 -13.06 -1.20
N THR A 116 1.30 -12.76 -2.33
CA THR A 116 2.39 -11.78 -2.45
C THR A 116 2.33 -11.07 -3.79
N ILE A 117 2.43 -9.75 -3.76
CA ILE A 117 2.55 -8.89 -4.95
C ILE A 117 3.79 -8.03 -4.81
N GLY A 118 4.75 -8.23 -5.71
CA GLY A 118 5.97 -7.43 -5.80
C GLY A 118 5.77 -6.17 -6.64
N SER A 119 6.51 -5.11 -6.33
CA SER A 119 6.59 -3.92 -7.20
C SER A 119 7.99 -3.32 -7.26
N THR A 120 8.27 -2.60 -8.34
CA THR A 120 9.40 -1.67 -8.36
C THR A 120 8.96 -0.38 -7.68
N ALA A 121 9.78 0.16 -6.77
CA ALA A 121 9.46 1.38 -6.04
C ALA A 121 10.48 2.50 -6.27
N PHE A 122 10.00 3.73 -6.21
CA PHE A 122 10.77 4.97 -6.30
C PHE A 122 10.33 5.92 -5.20
N VAL A 123 11.28 6.40 -4.38
CA VAL A 123 10.99 7.31 -3.27
C VAL A 123 10.94 8.75 -3.79
N LEU A 124 9.78 9.38 -3.69
CA LEU A 124 9.53 10.74 -4.16
C LEU A 124 9.94 11.80 -3.13
N SER A 125 9.67 11.52 -1.86
CA SER A 125 10.00 12.42 -0.75
C SER A 125 10.10 11.66 0.57
N GLY A 126 10.73 12.30 1.54
CA GLY A 126 11.06 11.68 2.81
C GLY A 126 12.32 10.81 2.70
N GLN A 127 12.81 10.38 3.85
CA GLN A 127 14.03 9.62 4.02
C GLN A 127 13.71 8.24 4.61
N PRO A 128 13.81 7.15 3.84
CA PRO A 128 13.54 5.80 4.33
C PRO A 128 14.41 5.36 5.52
N GLU A 129 15.55 6.01 5.75
CA GLU A 129 16.38 5.77 6.95
C GLU A 129 15.73 6.26 8.26
N TYR A 130 14.77 7.19 8.18
CA TYR A 130 13.97 7.69 9.29
C TYR A 130 12.51 7.22 9.18
N PHE A 131 12.31 5.94 8.82
CA PHE A 131 11.01 5.34 8.53
C PHE A 131 9.94 5.55 9.61
N ASP A 132 10.34 5.52 10.87
CA ASP A 132 9.44 5.64 12.01
C ASP A 132 9.08 7.11 12.33
N GLU A 133 9.77 8.07 11.71
CA GLU A 133 9.70 9.50 12.05
C GLU A 133 9.16 10.37 10.90
N GLU A 134 9.48 10.02 9.66
CA GLU A 134 9.14 10.81 8.47
C GLU A 134 7.90 10.29 7.74
N TYR A 135 7.23 11.22 7.05
CA TYR A 135 6.22 10.88 6.06
C TYR A 135 6.89 10.60 4.73
N ILE A 136 6.92 9.33 4.35
CA ILE A 136 7.60 8.85 3.15
C ILE A 136 6.57 8.70 2.04
N LYS A 137 6.87 9.31 0.89
CA LYS A 137 6.06 9.16 -0.32
C LYS A 137 6.78 8.27 -1.32
N THR A 138 6.12 7.21 -1.75
CA THR A 138 6.66 6.33 -2.79
C THR A 138 5.71 6.26 -3.97
N LYS A 139 6.29 6.16 -5.16
CA LYS A 139 5.60 5.73 -6.37
C LYS A 139 6.03 4.30 -6.65
N ILE A 140 5.06 3.43 -6.89
CA ILE A 140 5.30 2.05 -7.25
C ILE A 140 4.84 1.78 -8.68
N PHE A 141 5.48 0.78 -9.28
CA PHE A 141 5.26 0.33 -10.65
C PHE A 141 5.02 -1.17 -10.61
N PHE A 142 3.82 -1.58 -11.00
CA PHE A 142 3.49 -2.97 -11.26
C PHE A 142 3.76 -3.30 -12.72
N ASP A 143 4.24 -4.52 -12.98
CA ASP A 143 4.54 -5.00 -14.34
C ASP A 143 5.32 -3.97 -15.16
N ASP A 144 6.42 -3.44 -14.60
CA ASP A 144 7.23 -2.37 -15.18
C ASP A 144 7.98 -2.79 -16.47
N THR A 145 8.03 -4.09 -16.75
CA THR A 145 8.44 -4.68 -18.03
C THR A 145 7.29 -4.87 -19.02
N ASN A 146 6.05 -4.62 -18.59
CA ASN A 146 4.79 -4.83 -19.30
C ASN A 146 4.66 -6.24 -19.92
N GLU A 147 5.12 -7.27 -19.21
CA GLU A 147 5.08 -8.66 -19.68
C GLU A 147 3.68 -9.28 -19.54
N LYS A 148 2.85 -8.74 -18.64
CA LYS A 148 1.49 -9.20 -18.35
C LYS A 148 0.41 -8.25 -18.85
N ASP A 149 0.79 -7.25 -19.66
CA ASP A 149 -0.10 -6.18 -20.13
C ASP A 149 -0.89 -5.52 -18.99
N SER A 150 -0.27 -5.45 -17.81
CA SER A 150 -0.90 -5.05 -16.55
C SER A 150 -0.13 -3.91 -15.88
N TYR A 151 0.60 -3.11 -16.68
CA TYR A 151 1.32 -1.95 -16.17
C TYR A 151 0.37 -1.03 -15.39
N ALA A 152 0.78 -0.70 -14.18
CA ALA A 152 0.04 0.23 -13.34
C ALA A 152 0.99 0.97 -12.40
N GLU A 153 0.67 2.22 -12.17
CA GLU A 153 1.34 3.04 -11.18
C GLU A 153 0.44 3.31 -9.99
N TRP A 154 1.02 3.33 -8.79
CA TRP A 154 0.27 3.68 -7.59
C TRP A 154 1.16 4.45 -6.62
N TYR A 155 0.59 5.39 -5.85
CA TYR A 155 1.33 6.04 -4.78
C TYR A 155 1.04 5.33 -3.47
N VAL A 156 2.11 4.94 -2.77
CA VAL A 156 2.04 4.24 -1.48
C VAL A 156 2.84 5.07 -0.48
N ASN A 157 2.14 5.83 0.33
CA ASN A 157 2.75 6.74 1.29
C ASN A 157 2.55 6.20 2.70
N ILE A 158 3.55 6.42 3.55
CA ILE A 158 3.53 5.93 4.93
C ILE A 158 3.93 7.03 5.90
N ASP A 159 3.12 7.19 6.94
CA ASP A 159 3.41 7.98 8.12
C ASP A 159 3.22 7.08 9.34
N LEU A 160 4.29 6.36 9.71
CA LEU A 160 4.21 5.39 10.79
C LEU A 160 3.99 6.08 12.14
N LYS A 161 4.58 7.26 12.34
CA LYS A 161 4.39 8.10 13.53
C LYS A 161 2.92 8.39 13.80
N ASN A 162 2.16 8.72 12.75
CA ASN A 162 0.73 8.97 12.83
C ASN A 162 -0.15 7.75 12.52
N ARG A 163 0.49 6.60 12.23
CA ARG A 163 -0.14 5.31 11.91
C ARG A 163 -1.04 5.36 10.69
N ILE A 164 -0.58 6.01 9.62
CA ILE A 164 -1.31 6.16 8.37
C ILE A 164 -0.56 5.43 7.26
N LEU A 165 -1.27 4.53 6.59
CA LEU A 165 -0.93 4.07 5.24
C LEU A 165 -1.88 4.80 4.29
N GLU A 166 -1.34 5.49 3.32
CA GLU A 166 -2.10 6.23 2.32
C GLU A 166 -1.79 5.67 0.93
N LEU A 167 -2.85 5.36 0.18
CA LEU A 167 -2.77 4.84 -1.17
C LEU A 167 -3.46 5.83 -2.09
N ARG A 168 -2.79 6.31 -3.13
CA ARG A 168 -3.35 7.34 -4.01
C ARG A 168 -3.29 6.89 -5.46
N GLU A 169 -4.45 6.85 -6.09
CA GLU A 169 -4.59 6.57 -7.52
C GLU A 169 -4.73 7.90 -8.27
N LYS A 170 -3.88 8.10 -9.30
CA LYS A 170 -3.80 9.34 -10.08
C LYS A 170 -4.34 9.20 -11.52
N ASP A 171 -4.21 8.01 -12.09
CA ASP A 171 -4.64 7.74 -13.45
C ASP A 171 -5.68 6.62 -13.49
N GLN A 172 -6.90 6.98 -13.90
CA GLN A 172 -8.03 6.06 -13.94
C GLN A 172 -7.77 4.86 -14.86
N GLU A 173 -6.88 5.00 -15.84
CA GLU A 173 -6.50 3.91 -16.74
C GLU A 173 -5.83 2.76 -15.98
N TYR A 174 -5.14 3.04 -14.87
CA TYR A 174 -4.48 2.02 -14.06
C TYR A 174 -5.41 1.27 -13.11
N ARG A 175 -6.62 1.77 -12.85
CA ARG A 175 -7.53 1.16 -11.86
C ARG A 175 -7.80 -0.32 -12.10
N LYS A 176 -8.08 -0.69 -13.36
CA LYS A 176 -8.33 -2.09 -13.73
C LYS A 176 -7.07 -2.93 -13.55
N ASN A 177 -5.93 -2.41 -13.97
CA ASN A 177 -4.65 -3.10 -13.84
C ASN A 177 -4.23 -3.27 -12.37
N ILE A 178 -4.47 -2.28 -11.50
CA ILE A 178 -4.26 -2.41 -10.06
C ILE A 178 -5.08 -3.58 -9.50
N ILE A 179 -6.39 -3.66 -9.83
CA ILE A 179 -7.22 -4.78 -9.37
C ILE A 179 -6.69 -6.11 -9.93
N ASN A 180 -6.39 -6.18 -11.23
CA ASN A 180 -5.87 -7.39 -11.88
C ASN A 180 -4.56 -7.88 -11.25
N VAL A 181 -3.64 -6.97 -10.95
CA VAL A 181 -2.37 -7.30 -10.30
C VAL A 181 -2.59 -7.83 -8.89
N LEU A 182 -3.54 -7.26 -8.14
CA LEU A 182 -3.82 -7.72 -6.76
C LEU A 182 -4.50 -9.09 -6.72
N THR A 183 -5.32 -9.45 -7.70
CA THR A 183 -6.20 -10.64 -7.62
C THR A 183 -6.05 -11.65 -8.76
N ASN A 184 -5.13 -11.41 -9.70
CA ASN A 184 -4.88 -12.22 -10.90
C ASN A 184 -6.14 -12.46 -11.75
N ASN A 185 -6.80 -11.36 -12.15
CA ASN A 185 -7.89 -11.36 -13.14
C ASN A 185 -7.38 -11.19 -14.57
#